data_AF-A0A099SZ70-F1
#
_entry.id   AF-A0A099SZ70-F1
#
_cell.length_a   1.000
_cell.length_b   1.000
_cell.length_c   1.000
_cell.angle_alpha   90.00
_cell.angle_beta   90.00
_cell.angle_gamma   90.00
#
_symmetry.space_group_name_H-M   'P 1'
#
loop_
_entity.id
_entity.type
_entity.pdbx_description
1 polymer ?
#
loop_
_entity_poly.entity_id
_entity_poly.type
_entity_poly.pdbx_seq_one_letter_code
_entity_poly.pdbx_strand_id
1 'polypeptide(L)'
;MSNSSAGVASGGNTGKDKYLAVAIHQIIEEYGWKGIEKHFGGDHHMIYVKSGSPLDKVEVKAHKVGNRLDVNFLGITPKKGILDKVFDFNVREIPKSFELHKYVSDDMTVLEEQHLTTIIGVVLKELEDVAED
;
A
#
# COMPACT_ATOMS: atom_id res chain seq x y z
N MET A 1 8.04 -47.23 -20.26
CA MET A 1 8.01 -45.77 -20.47
C MET A 1 7.11 -45.17 -19.41
N SER A 2 7.69 -44.50 -18.42
CA SER A 2 6.94 -43.73 -17.42
C SER A 2 7.83 -42.57 -17.01
N ASN A 3 7.60 -41.40 -17.60
CA ASN A 3 8.16 -40.15 -17.08
C ASN A 3 7.00 -39.30 -16.60
N SER A 4 6.79 -39.35 -15.29
CA SER A 4 5.99 -38.39 -14.55
C SER A 4 6.86 -37.16 -14.34
N SER A 5 6.63 -36.09 -15.10
CA SER A 5 7.09 -34.75 -14.72
C SER A 5 5.86 -33.89 -14.48
N ALA A 6 5.47 -33.85 -13.20
CA ALA A 6 4.51 -32.89 -12.69
C ALA A 6 4.96 -31.48 -13.12
N GLY A 7 4.12 -30.82 -13.90
CA GLY A 7 4.30 -29.42 -14.24
C GLY A 7 4.21 -28.60 -12.96
N VAL A 8 5.32 -28.01 -12.55
CA VAL A 8 5.34 -26.98 -11.52
C VAL A 8 4.73 -25.73 -12.15
N ALA A 9 3.43 -25.53 -11.94
CA ALA A 9 2.75 -24.28 -12.26
C ALA A 9 3.19 -23.19 -11.25
N SER A 10 4.38 -22.62 -11.43
CA SER A 10 4.89 -21.53 -10.60
C SER A 10 4.66 -20.13 -11.20
N GLY A 11 3.89 -20.02 -12.28
CA GLY A 11 3.76 -18.77 -13.04
C GLY A 11 2.78 -17.73 -12.47
N GLY A 12 1.83 -18.12 -11.62
CA GLY A 12 0.63 -17.31 -11.35
C GLY A 12 0.79 -16.12 -10.39
N ASN A 13 1.91 -15.95 -9.70
CA ASN A 13 2.08 -14.86 -8.70
C ASN A 13 3.27 -13.94 -8.97
N THR A 14 4.08 -14.19 -10.00
CA THR A 14 5.27 -13.38 -10.27
C THR A 14 4.86 -12.03 -10.85
N GLY A 15 5.13 -10.94 -10.14
CA GLY A 15 4.86 -9.57 -10.58
C GLY A 15 3.50 -8.99 -10.17
N LYS A 16 2.54 -9.82 -9.77
CA LYS A 16 1.21 -9.35 -9.30
C LYS A 16 1.28 -8.35 -8.16
N ASP A 17 2.26 -8.53 -7.27
CA ASP A 17 2.53 -7.63 -6.15
C ASP A 17 2.88 -6.21 -6.64
N LYS A 18 3.71 -6.09 -7.68
CA LYS A 18 4.04 -4.80 -8.29
C LYS A 18 2.82 -4.16 -8.95
N TYR A 19 2.01 -4.93 -9.69
CA TYR A 19 0.79 -4.41 -10.32
C TYR A 19 -0.20 -3.89 -9.27
N LEU A 20 -0.40 -4.64 -8.18
CA LEU A 20 -1.25 -4.20 -7.08
C LEU A 20 -0.69 -2.95 -6.38
N ALA A 21 0.63 -2.89 -6.14
CA ALA A 21 1.27 -1.71 -5.56
C ALA A 21 1.09 -0.46 -6.45
N VAL A 22 1.17 -0.61 -7.78
CA VAL A 22 0.91 0.47 -8.74
C VAL A 22 -0.58 0.88 -8.75
N ALA A 23 -1.51 -0.06 -8.62
CA ALA A 23 -2.93 0.26 -8.51
C ALA A 23 -3.24 1.06 -7.23
N ILE A 24 -2.70 0.63 -6.08
CA ILE A 24 -2.80 1.37 -4.81
C ILE A 24 -2.24 2.78 -4.98
N HIS A 25 -1.09 2.90 -5.64
CA HIS A 25 -0.48 4.19 -5.93
C HIS A 25 -1.41 5.13 -6.72
N GLN A 26 -2.01 4.64 -7.80
CA GLN A 26 -2.93 5.41 -8.65
C GLN A 26 -4.15 5.89 -7.85
N ILE A 27 -4.76 4.99 -7.08
CA ILE A 27 -5.91 5.30 -6.22
C ILE A 27 -5.54 6.41 -5.23
N ILE A 28 -4.38 6.32 -4.57
CA ILE A 28 -3.94 7.37 -3.63
C ILE A 28 -3.83 8.73 -4.35
N GLU A 29 -3.27 8.76 -5.56
CA GLU A 29 -3.20 10.00 -6.36
C GLU A 29 -4.58 10.54 -6.75
N GLU A 30 -5.57 9.68 -7.02
CA GLU A 30 -6.97 10.08 -7.27
C GLU A 30 -7.64 10.72 -6.04
N TYR A 31 -7.23 10.34 -4.83
CA TYR A 31 -7.64 11.01 -3.58
C TYR A 31 -6.92 12.35 -3.32
N GLY A 32 -6.13 12.84 -4.29
CA GLY A 32 -5.46 14.14 -4.24
C GLY A 32 -4.10 14.13 -3.53
N TRP A 33 -3.58 12.95 -3.19
CA TRP A 33 -2.26 12.78 -2.59
C TRP A 33 -1.19 12.72 -3.67
N LYS A 34 -0.26 13.66 -3.68
CA LYS A 34 0.82 13.70 -4.68
C LYS A 34 1.98 12.81 -4.27
N GLY A 35 2.33 11.80 -5.07
CA GLY A 35 3.52 10.98 -4.84
C GLY A 35 4.80 11.76 -5.10
N ILE A 36 5.68 11.84 -4.08
CA ILE A 36 6.98 12.54 -4.15
C ILE A 36 8.17 11.58 -4.19
N GLU A 37 7.99 10.34 -3.73
CA GLU A 37 8.96 9.25 -3.86
C GLU A 37 8.22 7.95 -4.18
N LYS A 38 8.75 7.16 -5.12
CA LYS A 38 8.15 5.90 -5.58
C LYS A 38 9.26 4.90 -5.89
N HIS A 39 9.29 3.78 -5.17
CA HIS A 39 10.16 2.64 -5.43
C HIS A 39 9.30 1.38 -5.53
N PHE A 40 9.38 0.69 -6.67
CA PHE A 40 8.67 -0.58 -6.91
C PHE A 40 9.69 -1.68 -7.17
N GLY A 41 10.10 -2.38 -6.10
CA GLY A 41 11.20 -3.34 -6.10
C GLY A 41 10.84 -4.66 -5.42
N GLY A 42 11.80 -5.23 -4.67
CA GLY A 42 11.53 -6.39 -3.81
C GLY A 42 10.55 -6.06 -2.70
N ASP A 43 10.71 -4.86 -2.12
CA ASP A 43 9.70 -4.16 -1.35
C ASP A 43 9.29 -2.91 -2.13
N HIS A 44 8.04 -2.49 -1.96
CA HIS A 44 7.50 -1.28 -2.56
C HIS A 44 7.39 -0.19 -1.50
N HIS A 45 7.86 1.01 -1.82
CA HIS A 45 7.86 2.15 -0.93
C HIS A 45 7.41 3.39 -1.67
N MET A 46 6.41 4.08 -1.15
CA MET A 46 5.86 5.28 -1.75
C MET A 46 5.61 6.34 -0.69
N ILE A 47 5.95 7.60 -0.98
CA ILE A 47 5.71 8.73 -0.08
C ILE A 47 4.84 9.75 -0.79
N TYR A 48 3.83 10.25 -0.07
CA TYR A 48 2.83 11.18 -0.57
C TYR A 48 2.68 12.41 0.31
N VAL A 49 2.35 13.54 -0.31
CA VAL A 49 1.97 14.79 0.37
C VAL A 49 0.68 15.32 -0.22
N LYS A 50 -0.13 16.00 0.58
CA LYS A 50 -1.40 16.60 0.14
C LYS A 50 -1.56 17.98 0.77
N SER A 51 -1.76 18.98 -0.09
CA SER A 51 -1.99 20.36 0.38
C SER A 51 -3.28 20.42 1.19
N GLY A 52 -3.23 21.06 2.37
CA GLY A 52 -4.39 21.20 3.25
C GLY A 52 -4.73 19.95 4.06
N SER A 53 -3.96 18.86 3.96
CA SER A 53 -4.08 17.72 4.87
C SER A 53 -3.51 18.07 6.25
N PRO A 54 -4.08 17.53 7.35
CA PRO A 54 -3.51 17.67 8.69
C PRO A 54 -2.20 16.86 8.88
N LEU A 55 -1.91 15.94 7.97
CA LEU A 55 -0.68 15.15 7.95
C LEU A 55 0.44 15.87 7.18
N ASP A 56 1.68 15.73 7.66
CA ASP A 56 2.88 16.16 6.91
C ASP A 56 3.05 15.30 5.64
N LYS A 57 2.87 13.98 5.79
CA LYS A 57 2.96 13.02 4.70
C LYS A 57 2.26 11.69 5.03
N VAL A 58 1.98 10.93 3.98
CA VAL A 58 1.63 9.50 4.07
C VAL A 58 2.75 8.69 3.46
N GLU A 59 3.20 7.67 4.17
CA GLU A 59 4.21 6.71 3.71
C GLU A 59 3.55 5.34 3.58
N VAL A 60 3.73 4.68 2.43
CA VAL A 60 3.15 3.37 2.14
C VAL A 60 4.29 2.39 1.89
N LYS A 61 4.35 1.35 2.73
CA LYS A 61 5.31 0.26 2.61
C LYS A 61 4.57 -1.02 2.29
N ALA A 62 4.90 -1.66 1.18
CA ALA A 62 4.26 -2.89 0.77
C ALA A 62 5.31 -3.98 0.50
N HIS A 63 5.09 -5.17 1.05
CA HIS A 63 5.99 -6.30 0.92
C HIS A 63 5.20 -7.56 0.58
N LYS A 64 5.74 -8.37 -0.32
CA LYS A 64 5.09 -9.63 -0.72
C LYS A 64 5.40 -10.73 0.29
N VAL A 65 4.36 -11.35 0.83
CA VAL A 65 4.47 -12.52 1.71
C VAL A 65 3.73 -13.68 1.07
N GLY A 66 4.43 -14.61 0.43
CA GLY A 66 3.77 -15.72 -0.28
C GLY A 66 2.80 -15.24 -1.37
N ASN A 67 1.50 -15.42 -1.16
CA ASN A 67 0.42 -15.06 -2.09
C ASN A 67 -0.33 -13.76 -1.72
N ARG A 68 0.18 -12.98 -0.77
CA ARG A 68 -0.40 -11.70 -0.32
C ARG A 68 0.59 -10.56 -0.49
N LEU A 69 0.06 -9.36 -0.60
CA LEU A 69 0.77 -8.10 -0.42
C LEU A 69 0.36 -7.51 0.93
N ASP A 70 1.29 -7.46 1.86
CA ASP A 70 1.09 -6.81 3.15
C ASP A 70 1.53 -5.35 3.03
N VAL A 71 0.62 -4.43 3.35
CA VAL A 71 0.76 -2.99 3.11
C VAL A 71 0.53 -2.24 4.40
N ASN A 72 1.51 -1.46 4.81
CA ASN A 72 1.40 -0.56 5.95
C ASN A 72 1.25 0.87 5.43
N PHE A 73 0.18 1.54 5.85
CA PHE A 73 -0.07 2.94 5.61
C PHE A 73 0.29 3.73 6.86
N LEU A 74 1.28 4.62 6.74
CA LEU A 74 1.79 5.41 7.83
C LEU A 74 1.41 6.87 7.62
N GLY A 75 0.47 7.38 8.41
CA GLY A 75 0.17 8.81 8.50
C GLY A 75 1.13 9.48 9.46
N ILE A 76 1.82 10.53 9.00
CA ILE A 76 2.84 11.20 9.78
C ILE A 76 2.39 12.64 10.04
N THR A 77 2.25 13.00 11.31
CA THR A 77 1.82 14.33 11.75
C THR A 77 3.03 15.25 12.03
N PRO A 78 2.83 16.58 11.95
CA PRO A 78 3.85 17.55 12.38
C PRO A 78 4.25 17.32 13.83
N LYS A 79 5.56 17.33 14.12
CA LYS A 79 6.05 17.23 15.50
C LYS A 79 5.65 18.47 16.30
N LYS A 80 4.82 18.30 17.34
CA LYS A 80 4.29 19.42 18.14
C LYS A 80 5.14 19.66 19.41
N GLY A 81 5.93 18.70 19.90
CA GLY A 81 6.73 18.84 21.13
C GLY A 81 8.12 18.16 21.16
N ILE A 82 8.82 18.34 22.29
CA ILE A 82 10.13 17.70 22.56
C ILE A 82 9.98 16.18 22.74
N LEU A 83 8.87 15.72 23.34
CA LEU A 83 8.60 14.30 23.55
C LEU A 83 8.37 13.55 22.23
N ASP A 84 7.75 14.18 21.21
CA ASP A 84 7.57 13.63 19.85
C ASP A 84 8.90 13.46 19.08
N LYS A 85 9.99 14.04 19.60
CA LYS A 85 11.35 13.79 19.08
C LYS A 85 12.00 12.55 19.69
N VAL A 86 11.52 12.11 20.85
CA VAL A 86 12.06 10.97 21.62
C VAL A 86 11.19 9.73 21.43
N PHE A 87 9.88 9.92 21.26
CA PHE A 87 8.91 8.87 21.02
C PHE A 87 8.20 9.16 19.69
N ASP A 88 8.05 8.14 18.83
CA ASP A 88 7.40 8.25 17.52
C ASP A 88 5.86 8.33 17.61
N PHE A 89 5.34 9.18 18.51
CA PHE A 89 3.90 9.42 18.67
C PHE A 89 3.26 10.14 17.47
N ASN A 90 4.08 10.70 16.58
CA ASN A 90 3.62 11.40 15.39
C ASN A 90 3.41 10.46 14.19
N VAL A 91 3.46 9.15 14.39
CA VAL A 91 3.24 8.15 13.34
C VAL A 91 2.05 7.27 13.71
N ARG A 92 1.03 7.28 12.85
CA ARG A 92 -0.10 6.35 12.91
C ARG A 92 0.05 5.31 11.81
N GLU A 93 0.06 4.04 12.17
CA GLU A 93 0.15 2.92 11.22
C GLU A 93 -1.19 2.19 11.12
N ILE A 94 -1.64 1.95 9.88
CA ILE A 94 -2.79 1.11 9.56
C ILE A 94 -2.34 -0.01 8.62
N PRO A 95 -2.19 -1.26 9.10
CA PRO A 95 -1.83 -2.39 8.26
C PRO A 95 -3.04 -2.93 7.48
N LYS A 96 -2.82 -3.32 6.23
CA LYS A 96 -3.74 -4.07 5.36
C LYS A 96 -3.02 -5.23 4.71
N SER A 97 -3.77 -6.26 4.35
CA SER A 97 -3.26 -7.45 3.68
C SER A 97 -4.17 -7.77 2.51
N PHE A 98 -3.60 -7.91 1.32
CA PHE A 98 -4.34 -8.14 0.09
C PHE A 98 -3.89 -9.45 -0.55
N GLU A 99 -4.81 -10.41 -0.71
CA GLU A 99 -4.53 -11.64 -1.46
C GLU A 99 -4.37 -11.31 -2.95
N LEU A 100 -3.19 -11.58 -3.52
CA LEU A 100 -2.82 -11.11 -4.86
C LEU A 100 -3.81 -11.57 -5.94
N HIS A 101 -4.29 -12.81 -5.84
CA HIS A 101 -5.20 -13.38 -6.83
C HIS A 101 -6.63 -12.79 -6.80
N LYS A 102 -7.02 -12.11 -5.71
CA LYS A 102 -8.31 -11.41 -5.62
C LYS A 102 -8.29 -10.04 -6.29
N TYR A 103 -7.12 -9.42 -6.38
CA TYR A 103 -6.95 -8.06 -6.88
C TYR A 103 -6.16 -7.97 -8.18
N VAL A 104 -5.46 -9.04 -8.59
CA VAL A 104 -4.72 -9.09 -9.85
C VAL A 104 -4.89 -10.45 -10.51
N SER A 105 -5.44 -10.45 -11.72
CA SER A 105 -5.59 -11.65 -12.56
C SER A 105 -4.25 -12.14 -13.10
N ASP A 106 -4.21 -13.37 -13.61
CA ASP A 106 -2.99 -13.97 -14.19
C ASP A 106 -2.48 -13.22 -15.44
N ASP A 107 -3.35 -12.47 -16.13
CA ASP A 107 -2.99 -11.59 -17.25
C ASP A 107 -2.62 -10.16 -16.82
N MET A 108 -2.40 -9.94 -15.52
CA MET A 108 -1.97 -8.66 -14.92
C MET A 108 -3.00 -7.53 -15.03
N THR A 109 -4.29 -7.87 -14.98
CA THR A 109 -5.39 -6.91 -14.90
C THR A 109 -5.77 -6.70 -13.43
N VAL A 110 -6.03 -5.45 -13.03
CA VAL A 110 -6.55 -5.14 -11.68
C VAL A 110 -8.00 -5.61 -11.58
N LEU A 111 -8.29 -6.35 -10.52
CA LEU A 111 -9.62 -6.86 -10.16
C LEU A 111 -10.13 -6.10 -8.93
N GLU A 112 -11.44 -6.14 -8.70
CA GLU A 112 -12.07 -5.58 -7.49
C GLU A 112 -11.68 -4.11 -7.22
N GLU A 113 -11.49 -3.32 -8.27
CA GLU A 113 -10.99 -1.94 -8.20
C GLU A 113 -11.83 -1.06 -7.25
N GLN A 114 -13.16 -1.14 -7.34
CA GLN A 114 -14.04 -0.37 -6.45
C GLN A 114 -13.86 -0.75 -4.96
N HIS A 115 -13.65 -2.04 -4.68
CA HIS A 115 -13.41 -2.51 -3.32
C HIS A 115 -12.03 -2.05 -2.83
N LEU A 116 -10.99 -2.13 -3.67
CA LEU A 116 -9.67 -1.59 -3.37
C LEU A 116 -9.74 -0.08 -3.08
N THR A 117 -10.37 0.70 -3.95
CA THR A 117 -10.59 2.14 -3.79
C THR A 117 -11.30 2.47 -2.48
N THR A 118 -12.33 1.70 -2.13
CA THR A 118 -13.05 1.87 -0.85
C THR A 118 -12.14 1.65 0.35
N ILE A 119 -11.34 0.57 0.35
CA ILE A 119 -10.39 0.29 1.44
C ILE A 119 -9.38 1.42 1.57
N ILE A 120 -8.75 1.83 0.46
CA ILE A 120 -7.73 2.88 0.49
C ILE A 120 -8.32 4.21 0.95
N GLY A 121 -9.51 4.59 0.46
CA GLY A 121 -10.19 5.81 0.88
C GLY A 121 -10.50 5.83 2.39
N VAL A 122 -10.96 4.70 2.95
CA VAL A 122 -11.20 4.56 4.39
C VAL A 122 -9.90 4.72 5.19
N VAL A 123 -8.81 4.10 4.73
CA VAL A 123 -7.50 4.22 5.40
C VAL A 123 -7.00 5.66 5.38
N LEU A 124 -7.03 6.33 4.23
CA LEU A 124 -6.57 7.71 4.12
C LEU A 124 -7.40 8.64 5.02
N LYS A 125 -8.71 8.44 5.05
CA LYS A 125 -9.60 9.20 5.95
C LYS A 125 -9.29 8.93 7.43
N GLU A 126 -9.13 7.68 7.84
CA GLU A 126 -8.80 7.35 9.24
C GLU A 126 -7.46 7.98 9.68
N LEU A 127 -6.47 8.01 8.78
CA LEU A 127 -5.21 8.70 9.05
C LEU A 127 -5.38 10.22 9.18
N GLU A 128 -6.22 10.85 8.35
CA GLU A 128 -6.52 12.28 8.45
C GLU A 128 -7.35 12.61 9.70
N ASP A 129 -8.42 11.87 10.00
CA ASP A 129 -9.32 12.10 11.14
C ASP A 129 -8.54 12.06 12.48
N VAL A 130 -7.65 11.08 12.66
CA VAL A 130 -6.82 10.96 13.89
C VAL A 130 -5.81 12.11 14.03
N ALA A 131 -5.43 12.76 12.93
CA ALA A 131 -4.49 13.89 12.98
C ALA A 131 -5.17 15.22 13.32
N GLU A 132 -6.49 15.31 13.18
CA GLU A 132 -7.30 16.47 13.54
C GLU A 132 -7.67 16.51 15.03
N ASP A 133 -7.73 15.34 15.69
CA ASP A 133 -7.97 15.16 17.13
C ASP A 133 -6.77 15.61 18.01
#